data_AF-A0A6S7CQS8-F1
#
_entry.id   AF-A0A6S7CQS8-F1
#
_cell.length_a   1.000
_cell.length_b   1.000
_cell.length_c   1.000
_cell.angle_alpha   90.00
_cell.angle_beta   90.00
_cell.angle_gamma   90.00
#
_symmetry.space_group_name_H-M   'P 1'
#
loop_
_entity.id
_entity.type
_entity.pdbx_description
1 polymer ?
#
loop_
_entity_poly.entity_id
_entity_poly.type
_entity_poly.pdbx_seq_one_letter_code
_entity_poly.pdbx_strand_id
1 'polypeptide(L)'
;MAYRSESQAKSAIIGGPCFHSYPVPFATVSSPPSLADRIEDLLPQTQCTKCGYAGCRPYAEAIAAGEASHDQCPPGGAEGVARLAALLGKPVIPLNVEHGIERPRPVARIDESVCIGCTLCIQACPVDAIAGAAKRMHTVIESLCTGCDLCVAPCPVDCIEMVAVTGEATGWNAWTQAQADAARARHDRRLERQQHEREDAERRAALRQAAHRAQAGAAASVPGSSTVGMEPRAVDAADRTATHEVPPAKVSDVGAQGDEVPGKAFAQAMPEPVPPALSPDERKRAIIQAALERARAKKAELAKEGVAPKNTVEVSAAVQAQIDEADARRKRLGIDVDPSS
;
A
#
# COMPACT_ATOMS: atom_id res chain seq x y z
N MET A 1 51.55 -62.07 -20.32
CA MET A 1 52.14 -62.26 -21.66
C MET A 1 52.07 -60.93 -22.38
N ALA A 2 53.22 -60.44 -22.79
CA ALA A 2 53.42 -59.16 -23.46
C ALA A 2 52.91 -59.18 -24.91
N TYR A 3 52.47 -58.03 -25.44
CA TYR A 3 52.86 -57.64 -26.79
C TYR A 3 52.78 -56.12 -26.99
N ARG A 4 53.94 -55.54 -27.31
CA ARG A 4 54.14 -54.19 -27.89
C ARG A 4 54.05 -54.31 -29.41
N SER A 5 53.52 -53.28 -30.06
CA SER A 5 54.02 -52.68 -31.32
C SER A 5 53.16 -51.44 -31.60
N GLU A 6 53.67 -50.20 -31.52
CA GLU A 6 54.36 -49.48 -32.63
C GLU A 6 53.59 -49.59 -33.96
N SER A 7 53.38 -48.59 -34.79
CA SER A 7 53.68 -47.15 -34.84
C SER A 7 53.12 -46.75 -36.22
N GLN A 8 52.41 -45.62 -36.36
CA GLN A 8 52.60 -44.75 -37.52
C GLN A 8 51.90 -43.41 -37.34
N ALA A 9 52.74 -42.38 -37.25
CA ALA A 9 52.39 -40.98 -37.31
C ALA A 9 51.95 -40.57 -38.72
N LYS A 10 50.91 -39.74 -38.80
CA LYS A 10 50.72 -38.79 -39.90
C LYS A 10 50.45 -37.42 -39.30
N SER A 11 51.44 -36.53 -39.47
CA SER A 11 51.33 -35.10 -39.21
C SER A 11 50.25 -34.48 -40.08
N ALA A 12 49.34 -33.73 -39.46
CA ALA A 12 48.60 -32.66 -40.10
C ALA A 12 48.68 -31.43 -39.20
N ILE A 13 49.50 -30.47 -39.65
CA ILE A 13 49.52 -29.08 -39.20
C ILE A 13 48.20 -28.46 -39.68
N ILE A 14 47.48 -27.71 -38.83
CA ILE A 14 46.73 -26.47 -39.12
C ILE A 14 45.85 -26.12 -37.89
N GLY A 15 46.03 -24.91 -37.35
CA GLY A 15 44.99 -24.19 -36.57
C GLY A 15 45.12 -24.20 -35.04
N GLY A 16 46.09 -23.47 -34.49
CA GLY A 16 46.12 -23.16 -33.05
C GLY A 16 44.97 -22.22 -32.67
N PRO A 17 44.24 -22.46 -31.56
CA PRO A 17 43.18 -21.57 -31.13
C PRO A 17 43.78 -20.30 -30.51
N CYS A 18 43.41 -19.14 -31.07
CA CYS A 18 43.63 -17.85 -30.47
C CYS A 18 42.88 -17.80 -29.12
N PHE A 19 43.62 -17.94 -28.02
CA PHE A 19 43.11 -17.62 -26.69
C PHE A 19 42.83 -16.11 -26.60
N HIS A 20 41.58 -15.73 -26.88
CA HIS A 20 41.07 -14.44 -26.47
C HIS A 20 41.00 -14.44 -24.95
N SER A 21 41.96 -13.75 -24.32
CA SER A 21 41.93 -13.45 -22.90
C SER A 21 40.74 -12.52 -22.65
N TYR A 22 39.61 -13.09 -22.24
CA TYR A 22 38.49 -12.30 -21.75
C TYR A 22 38.86 -11.78 -20.35
N PRO A 23 38.76 -10.46 -20.10
CA PRO A 23 38.96 -9.93 -18.76
C PRO A 23 37.88 -10.52 -17.84
N VAL A 24 38.33 -11.29 -16.86
CA VAL A 24 37.49 -11.85 -15.79
C VAL A 24 36.90 -10.65 -15.03
N PRO A 25 35.56 -10.53 -14.91
CA PRO A 25 34.96 -9.45 -14.13
C PRO A 25 35.44 -9.58 -12.69
N PHE A 26 36.02 -8.51 -12.16
CA PHE A 26 36.44 -8.39 -10.78
C PHE A 26 35.27 -8.80 -9.88
N ALA A 27 35.42 -9.91 -9.15
CA ALA A 27 34.49 -10.31 -8.11
C ALA A 27 34.43 -9.18 -7.08
N THR A 28 33.27 -8.55 -6.98
CA THR A 28 32.98 -7.58 -5.92
C THR A 28 33.15 -8.28 -4.58
N VAL A 29 34.09 -7.82 -3.77
CA VAL A 29 34.31 -8.31 -2.41
C VAL A 29 33.03 -8.05 -1.61
N SER A 30 32.27 -9.10 -1.34
CA SER A 30 31.11 -9.04 -0.45
C SER A 30 31.64 -8.93 0.97
N SER A 31 31.29 -7.85 1.68
CA SER A 31 31.59 -7.69 3.10
C SER A 31 31.06 -8.88 3.91
N PRO A 32 31.73 -9.27 5.01
CA PRO A 32 31.20 -10.32 5.88
C PRO A 32 29.80 -9.92 6.41
N PRO A 33 28.89 -10.88 6.62
CA PRO A 33 27.54 -10.61 7.09
C PRO A 33 27.59 -9.89 8.44
N SER A 34 26.77 -8.85 8.58
CA SER A 34 26.66 -8.08 9.82
C SER A 34 26.07 -8.94 10.96
N LEU A 35 26.13 -8.43 12.19
CA LEU A 35 25.42 -9.09 13.30
C LEU A 35 23.91 -9.16 13.05
N ALA A 36 23.31 -8.10 12.50
CA ALA A 36 21.90 -8.07 12.16
C ALA A 36 21.55 -9.13 11.09
N ASP A 37 22.40 -9.33 10.08
CA ASP A 37 22.19 -10.39 9.06
C ASP A 37 22.15 -11.77 9.72
N ARG A 38 23.14 -12.07 10.58
CA ARG A 38 23.21 -13.36 11.29
C ARG A 38 22.04 -13.56 12.24
N ILE A 39 21.55 -12.50 12.89
CA ILE A 39 20.36 -12.57 13.75
C ILE A 39 19.12 -12.86 12.90
N GLU A 40 18.96 -12.15 11.79
CA GLU A 40 17.83 -12.33 10.90
C GLU A 40 17.77 -13.77 10.36
N ASP A 41 18.91 -14.38 10.04
CA ASP A 41 19.07 -15.79 9.62
C ASP A 41 18.56 -16.80 10.65
N LEU A 42 18.52 -16.43 11.93
CA LEU A 42 17.99 -17.25 12.99
C LEU A 42 16.51 -16.97 13.31
N LEU A 43 15.89 -15.99 12.65
CA LEU A 43 14.46 -15.70 12.81
C LEU A 43 13.61 -16.58 11.89
N PRO A 44 12.36 -16.89 12.26
CA PRO A 44 11.48 -17.77 11.49
C PRO A 44 10.93 -17.15 10.19
N GLN A 45 11.22 -15.86 9.93
CA GLN A 45 10.86 -15.15 8.70
C GLN A 45 9.34 -15.11 8.41
N THR A 46 8.51 -15.11 9.46
CA THR A 46 7.05 -15.05 9.30
C THR A 46 6.54 -13.66 8.96
N GLN A 47 7.32 -12.61 9.27
CA GLN A 47 6.96 -11.19 9.08
C GLN A 47 5.67 -10.78 9.81
N CYS A 48 5.34 -11.42 10.94
CA CYS A 48 4.06 -11.26 11.65
C CYS A 48 3.95 -10.03 12.56
N THR A 49 5.01 -9.24 12.70
CA THR A 49 5.08 -8.01 13.51
C THR A 49 4.71 -8.13 15.00
N LYS A 50 4.60 -9.35 15.55
CA LYS A 50 4.19 -9.60 16.95
C LYS A 50 5.19 -9.08 17.99
N CYS A 51 6.47 -9.03 17.63
CA CYS A 51 7.51 -8.41 18.44
C CYS A 51 7.40 -6.88 18.55
N GLY A 52 6.46 -6.24 17.84
CA GLY A 52 6.30 -4.78 17.81
C GLY A 52 7.09 -4.06 16.71
N TYR A 53 7.89 -4.80 15.94
CA TYR A 53 8.64 -4.28 14.79
C TYR A 53 7.92 -4.55 13.46
N ALA A 54 8.24 -3.77 12.43
CA ALA A 54 7.60 -3.87 11.11
C ALA A 54 7.91 -5.18 10.34
N GLY A 55 8.89 -5.96 10.80
CA GLY A 55 9.28 -7.23 10.19
C GLY A 55 10.46 -7.88 10.93
N CYS A 56 11.00 -8.95 10.37
CA CYS A 56 12.15 -9.66 10.93
C CYS A 56 13.44 -8.82 10.85
N ARG A 57 13.69 -8.11 9.73
CA ARG A 57 14.86 -7.23 9.57
C ARG A 57 14.96 -6.15 10.66
N PRO A 58 13.95 -5.29 10.89
CA PRO A 58 14.07 -4.24 11.91
C PRO A 58 14.21 -4.79 13.33
N TYR A 59 13.60 -5.95 13.62
CA TYR A 59 13.81 -6.61 14.91
C TYR A 59 15.26 -7.11 15.07
N ALA A 60 15.83 -7.70 14.01
CA ALA A 60 17.22 -8.16 14.00
C ALA A 60 18.21 -7.00 14.18
N GLU A 61 17.95 -5.86 13.52
CA GLU A 61 18.72 -4.62 13.69
C GLU A 61 18.64 -4.09 15.13
N ALA A 62 17.44 -4.06 15.72
CA ALA A 62 17.25 -3.62 17.10
C ALA A 62 17.96 -4.52 18.12
N ILE A 63 17.96 -5.84 17.92
CA ILE A 63 18.75 -6.77 18.76
C ILE A 63 20.24 -6.48 18.59
N ALA A 64 20.72 -6.32 17.34
CA ALA A 64 22.13 -6.04 17.05
C ALA A 64 22.59 -4.72 17.68
N ALA A 65 21.72 -3.71 17.72
CA ALA A 65 21.94 -2.42 18.37
C ALA A 65 21.81 -2.46 19.90
N GLY A 66 21.28 -3.56 20.46
CA GLY A 66 21.03 -3.70 21.90
C GLY A 66 19.78 -2.97 22.39
N GLU A 67 18.90 -2.55 21.48
CA GLU A 67 17.65 -1.84 21.75
C GLU A 67 16.47 -2.80 22.03
N ALA A 68 16.56 -4.04 21.55
CA ALA A 68 15.55 -5.08 21.75
C ALA A 68 16.12 -6.30 22.49
N SER A 69 15.25 -6.99 23.24
CA SER A 69 15.57 -8.28 23.84
C SER A 69 15.36 -9.43 22.84
N HIS A 70 16.11 -10.52 23.00
CA HIS A 70 16.15 -11.67 22.07
C HIS A 70 15.04 -12.72 22.33
N ASP A 71 14.05 -12.40 23.16
CA ASP A 71 12.96 -13.26 23.62
C ASP A 71 11.57 -12.79 23.15
N GLN A 72 11.50 -11.89 22.18
CA GLN A 72 10.23 -11.23 21.77
C GLN A 72 9.58 -11.88 20.54
N CYS A 73 10.06 -13.04 20.07
CA CYS A 73 9.57 -13.69 18.84
C CYS A 73 8.73 -14.95 19.13
N PRO A 74 7.40 -14.84 19.31
CA PRO A 74 6.52 -15.99 19.53
C PRO A 74 6.63 -17.12 18.48
N PRO A 75 6.69 -16.85 17.16
CA PRO A 75 6.83 -17.93 16.18
C PRO A 75 8.21 -18.60 16.22
N GLY A 76 9.23 -17.93 16.78
CA GLY A 76 10.54 -18.54 17.00
C GLY A 76 10.55 -19.48 18.20
N GLY A 77 9.65 -19.26 19.16
CA GLY A 77 9.49 -20.11 20.34
C GLY A 77 10.74 -20.17 21.21
N ALA A 78 10.74 -21.10 22.17
CA ALA A 78 11.88 -21.29 23.08
C ALA A 78 13.19 -21.62 22.34
N GLU A 79 13.12 -22.41 21.27
CA GLU A 79 14.28 -22.77 20.46
C GLU A 79 14.86 -21.54 19.73
N GLY A 80 14.01 -20.65 19.19
CA GLY A 80 14.46 -19.40 18.59
C GLY A 80 15.22 -18.52 19.57
N VAL A 81 14.73 -18.39 20.80
CA VAL A 81 15.44 -17.65 21.86
C VAL A 81 16.79 -18.27 22.18
N ALA A 82 16.87 -19.61 22.27
CA ALA A 82 18.12 -20.31 22.50
C ALA A 82 19.14 -20.11 21.37
N ARG A 83 18.69 -20.15 20.11
CA ARG A 83 19.53 -19.90 18.93
C ARG A 83 20.09 -18.48 18.94
N LEU A 84 19.26 -17.49 19.23
CA LEU A 84 19.69 -16.09 19.33
C LEU A 84 20.64 -15.88 20.51
N ALA A 85 20.34 -16.44 21.68
CA ALA A 85 21.20 -16.35 22.87
C ALA A 85 22.61 -16.91 22.60
N ALA A 86 22.70 -18.05 21.91
CA ALA A 86 23.97 -18.65 21.50
C ALA A 86 24.78 -17.74 20.56
N LEU A 87 24.13 -17.14 19.56
CA LEU A 87 24.79 -16.21 18.64
C LEU A 87 25.29 -14.94 19.36
N LEU A 88 24.50 -14.43 20.31
CA LEU A 88 24.79 -13.20 21.05
C LEU A 88 25.76 -13.40 22.23
N GLY A 89 26.06 -14.65 22.61
CA GLY A 89 26.81 -14.96 23.84
C GLY A 89 26.06 -14.56 25.12
N LYS A 90 24.72 -14.62 25.10
CA LYS A 90 23.83 -14.26 26.22
C LYS A 90 23.21 -15.51 26.86
N PRO A 91 22.73 -15.44 28.11
CA PRO A 91 21.97 -16.53 28.71
C PRO A 91 20.65 -16.77 27.95
N VAL A 92 20.19 -18.02 27.95
CA VAL A 92 18.85 -18.37 27.48
C VAL A 92 17.85 -17.88 28.52
N ILE A 93 16.89 -17.07 28.07
CA ILE A 93 15.80 -16.53 28.89
C ILE A 93 14.46 -17.07 28.36
N PRO A 94 13.38 -17.09 29.16
CA PRO A 94 12.07 -17.50 28.69
C PRO A 94 11.52 -16.55 27.61
N LEU A 95 10.65 -17.07 26.73
CA LEU A 95 9.93 -16.25 25.75
C LEU A 95 9.08 -15.19 26.48
N ASN A 96 9.15 -13.93 26.03
CA ASN A 96 8.29 -12.87 26.54
C ASN A 96 6.86 -13.03 26.02
N VAL A 97 5.96 -13.40 26.94
CA VAL A 97 4.54 -13.65 26.66
C VAL A 97 3.74 -12.38 26.32
N GLU A 98 4.26 -11.18 26.58
CA GLU A 98 3.62 -9.92 26.18
C GLU A 98 3.51 -9.79 24.65
N HIS A 99 4.43 -10.39 23.92
CA HIS A 99 4.41 -10.42 22.45
C HIS A 99 3.61 -11.59 21.88
N GLY A 100 3.13 -12.50 22.75
CA GLY A 100 2.35 -13.68 22.40
C GLY A 100 3.00 -14.99 22.83
N ILE A 101 2.27 -16.08 22.62
CA ILE A 101 2.68 -17.43 23.02
C ILE A 101 3.14 -18.25 21.82
N GLU A 102 4.05 -19.18 22.08
CA GLU A 102 4.38 -20.23 21.14
C GLU A 102 3.17 -21.16 20.95
N ARG A 103 2.80 -21.43 19.70
CA ARG A 103 1.62 -22.22 19.32
C ARG A 103 1.88 -23.01 18.04
N PRO A 104 1.06 -24.03 17.75
CA PRO A 104 1.10 -24.71 16.46
C PRO A 104 0.91 -23.72 15.31
N ARG A 105 1.61 -23.97 14.21
CA ARG A 105 1.63 -23.05 13.08
C ARG A 105 0.26 -23.06 12.39
N PRO A 106 -0.42 -21.91 12.27
CA PRO A 106 -1.64 -21.81 11.51
C PRO A 106 -1.37 -21.48 10.04
N VAL A 107 -2.34 -21.79 9.19
CA VAL A 107 -2.42 -21.34 7.79
C VAL A 107 -3.75 -20.62 7.61
N ALA A 108 -3.72 -19.51 6.88
CA ALA A 108 -4.93 -18.78 6.55
C ALA A 108 -5.80 -19.58 5.57
N ARG A 109 -7.10 -19.60 5.80
CA ARG A 109 -8.14 -20.19 4.95
C ARG A 109 -9.14 -19.09 4.61
N ILE A 110 -9.45 -18.91 3.33
CA ILE A 110 -10.44 -17.93 2.89
C ILE A 110 -11.70 -18.71 2.48
N ASP A 111 -12.85 -18.35 3.04
CA ASP A 111 -14.13 -18.85 2.56
C ASP A 111 -14.48 -18.17 1.24
N GLU A 112 -14.39 -18.93 0.13
CA GLU A 112 -14.65 -18.40 -1.20
C GLU A 112 -16.11 -18.00 -1.43
N SER A 113 -17.06 -18.51 -0.64
CA SER A 113 -18.48 -18.19 -0.77
C SER A 113 -18.82 -16.80 -0.21
N VAL A 114 -18.04 -16.31 0.75
CA VAL A 114 -18.21 -15.01 1.40
C VAL A 114 -17.28 -13.95 0.80
N CYS A 115 -16.15 -14.36 0.21
CA CYS A 115 -15.15 -13.45 -0.32
C CYS A 115 -15.68 -12.53 -1.44
N ILE A 116 -15.66 -11.22 -1.21
CA ILE A 116 -16.11 -10.19 -2.18
C ILE A 116 -15.04 -9.72 -3.17
N GLY A 117 -13.82 -10.26 -3.10
CA GLY A 117 -12.76 -9.88 -4.02
C GLY A 117 -12.19 -8.45 -3.82
N CYS A 118 -12.11 -7.96 -2.58
CA CYS A 118 -11.66 -6.59 -2.26
C CYS A 118 -10.14 -6.34 -2.41
N THR A 119 -9.33 -7.41 -2.42
CA THR A 119 -7.85 -7.42 -2.54
C THR A 119 -7.05 -6.91 -1.34
N LEU A 120 -7.69 -6.45 -0.26
CA LEU A 120 -7.00 -5.98 0.95
C LEU A 120 -6.10 -7.04 1.59
N CYS A 121 -6.51 -8.31 1.57
CA CYS A 121 -5.71 -9.42 2.07
C CYS A 121 -4.42 -9.65 1.25
N ILE A 122 -4.47 -9.48 -0.09
CA ILE A 122 -3.29 -9.56 -0.96
C ILE A 122 -2.28 -8.44 -0.63
N GLN A 123 -2.78 -7.25 -0.31
CA GLN A 123 -1.93 -6.13 0.09
C GLN A 123 -1.30 -6.32 1.47
N ALA A 124 -1.99 -7.02 2.37
CA ALA A 124 -1.48 -7.34 3.70
C ALA A 124 -0.51 -8.54 3.72
N CYS A 125 -0.59 -9.46 2.76
CA CYS A 125 0.23 -10.68 2.77
C CYS A 125 1.71 -10.35 2.50
N PRO A 126 2.64 -10.60 3.44
CA PRO A 126 4.03 -10.22 3.29
C PRO A 126 4.81 -11.12 2.32
N VAL A 127 4.30 -12.31 1.99
CA VAL A 127 4.99 -13.35 1.22
C VAL A 127 4.25 -13.76 -0.06
N ASP A 128 3.24 -12.99 -0.48
CA ASP A 128 2.43 -13.27 -1.67
C ASP A 128 1.77 -14.66 -1.68
N ALA A 129 1.32 -15.14 -0.53
CA ALA A 129 0.67 -16.46 -0.40
C ALA A 129 -0.81 -16.47 -0.81
N ILE A 130 -1.40 -15.32 -1.20
CA ILE A 130 -2.82 -15.20 -1.55
C ILE A 130 -2.96 -14.95 -3.05
N ALA A 131 -3.73 -15.79 -3.73
CA ALA A 131 -4.03 -15.67 -5.15
C ALA A 131 -5.47 -15.19 -5.38
N GLY A 132 -5.66 -14.35 -6.38
CA GLY A 132 -6.96 -13.85 -6.82
C GLY A 132 -6.83 -12.52 -7.55
N ALA A 133 -7.95 -11.84 -7.78
CA ALA A 133 -7.99 -10.57 -8.49
C ALA A 133 -9.13 -9.70 -7.96
N ALA A 134 -9.12 -8.41 -8.31
CA ALA A 134 -10.22 -7.51 -7.98
C ALA A 134 -11.55 -8.07 -8.49
N LYS A 135 -12.56 -8.11 -7.60
CA LYS A 135 -13.91 -8.65 -7.87
C LYS A 135 -13.93 -10.15 -8.22
N ARG A 136 -12.89 -10.89 -7.83
CA ARG A 136 -12.81 -12.35 -7.92
C ARG A 136 -12.48 -12.93 -6.54
N MET A 137 -12.91 -14.16 -6.28
CA MET A 137 -12.63 -14.86 -5.04
C MET A 137 -11.13 -15.02 -4.82
N HIS A 138 -10.69 -14.96 -3.56
CA HIS A 138 -9.30 -15.16 -3.20
C HIS A 138 -9.13 -16.54 -2.58
N THR A 139 -7.96 -17.14 -2.76
CA THR A 139 -7.60 -18.41 -2.13
C THR A 139 -6.15 -18.34 -1.63
N VAL A 140 -5.82 -19.15 -0.62
CA VAL A 140 -4.50 -19.18 0.00
C VAL A 140 -3.71 -20.35 -0.53
N ILE A 141 -2.49 -20.07 -1.01
CA ILE A 141 -1.51 -21.10 -1.36
C ILE A 141 -0.82 -21.54 -0.06
N GLU A 142 -1.31 -22.62 0.53
CA GLU A 142 -0.90 -23.11 1.85
C GLU A 142 0.61 -23.28 2.03
N SER A 143 1.27 -23.80 1.00
CA SER A 143 2.71 -24.06 1.00
C SER A 143 3.55 -22.78 1.09
N LEU A 144 2.98 -21.62 0.75
CA LEU A 144 3.64 -20.33 0.81
C LEU A 144 3.30 -19.54 2.07
N CYS A 145 2.18 -19.86 2.72
CA CYS A 145 1.65 -19.15 3.88
C CYS A 145 2.53 -19.36 5.12
N THR A 146 3.00 -18.26 5.70
CA THR A 146 3.81 -18.26 6.93
C THR A 146 2.98 -18.34 8.21
N GLY A 147 1.66 -18.21 8.13
CA GLY A 147 0.79 -18.16 9.32
C GLY A 147 0.85 -16.84 10.09
N CYS A 148 1.21 -15.75 9.42
CA CYS A 148 1.45 -14.44 10.02
C CYS A 148 0.20 -13.67 10.47
N ASP A 149 -1.00 -14.16 10.18
CA ASP A 149 -2.32 -13.57 10.52
C ASP A 149 -2.61 -12.11 10.09
N LEU A 150 -1.67 -11.41 9.45
CA LEU A 150 -1.83 -10.03 8.97
C LEU A 150 -3.01 -9.81 8.01
N CYS A 151 -3.48 -10.85 7.33
CA CYS A 151 -4.59 -10.75 6.38
C CYS A 151 -5.98 -10.73 7.03
N VAL A 152 -6.11 -11.13 8.29
CA VAL A 152 -7.41 -11.27 8.99
C VAL A 152 -8.04 -9.90 9.22
N ALA A 153 -7.35 -9.00 9.92
CA ALA A 153 -7.90 -7.69 10.29
C ALA A 153 -8.31 -6.79 9.10
N PRO A 154 -7.59 -6.78 7.97
CA PRO A 154 -8.00 -6.02 6.78
C PRO A 154 -9.23 -6.57 6.03
N CYS A 155 -9.72 -7.78 6.36
CA CYS A 155 -10.85 -8.38 5.66
C CYS A 155 -12.18 -7.74 6.11
N PRO A 156 -12.92 -7.02 5.24
CA PRO A 156 -14.13 -6.30 5.64
C PRO A 156 -15.35 -7.21 5.83
N VAL A 157 -15.28 -8.46 5.36
CA VAL A 157 -16.36 -9.45 5.44
C VAL A 157 -16.00 -10.63 6.34
N ASP A 158 -14.86 -10.55 7.03
CA ASP A 158 -14.38 -11.54 8.00
C ASP A 158 -14.38 -13.00 7.49
N CYS A 159 -14.06 -13.19 6.20
CA CYS A 159 -14.06 -14.51 5.55
C CYS A 159 -12.76 -15.31 5.74
N ILE A 160 -11.89 -14.96 6.69
CA ILE A 160 -10.56 -15.55 6.83
C ILE A 160 -10.39 -16.22 8.19
N GLU A 161 -10.13 -17.53 8.19
CA GLU A 161 -9.85 -18.32 9.39
C GLU A 161 -8.37 -18.72 9.44
N MET A 162 -7.79 -18.76 10.65
CA MET A 162 -6.44 -19.27 10.88
C MET A 162 -6.49 -20.70 11.42
N VAL A 163 -6.22 -21.69 10.57
CA VAL A 163 -6.34 -23.11 10.91
C VAL A 163 -4.98 -23.69 11.26
N ALA A 164 -4.82 -24.31 12.43
CA ALA A 164 -3.59 -25.01 12.82
C ALA A 164 -3.34 -26.24 11.92
N VAL A 165 -2.16 -26.33 11.31
CA VAL A 165 -1.84 -27.42 10.36
C VAL A 165 -0.68 -28.32 10.80
N THR A 166 -0.02 -28.01 11.92
CA THR A 166 1.16 -28.75 12.41
C THR A 166 0.88 -29.63 13.61
N GLY A 167 -0.39 -29.89 13.94
CA GLY A 167 -0.78 -30.68 15.11
C GLY A 167 -0.22 -30.05 16.39
N GLU A 168 0.56 -30.82 17.14
CA GLU A 168 1.22 -30.36 18.37
C GLU A 168 2.60 -29.71 18.15
N ALA A 169 3.16 -29.81 16.94
CA ALA A 169 4.46 -29.22 16.66
C ALA A 169 4.37 -27.68 16.65
N THR A 170 5.32 -27.04 17.32
CA THR A 170 5.45 -25.57 17.45
C THR A 170 6.84 -25.10 17.04
N GLY A 171 7.04 -23.79 16.95
CA GLY A 171 8.35 -23.19 16.70
C GLY A 171 9.07 -23.80 15.50
N TRP A 172 10.33 -24.17 15.69
CA TRP A 172 11.18 -24.76 14.65
C TRP A 172 10.89 -26.24 14.36
N ASN A 173 10.18 -26.94 15.25
CA ASN A 173 9.66 -28.29 14.95
C ASN A 173 8.52 -28.24 13.91
N ALA A 174 7.79 -27.12 13.86
CA ALA A 174 6.72 -26.87 12.90
C ALA A 174 7.17 -26.11 11.64
N TRP A 175 8.35 -25.50 11.67
CA TRP A 175 8.84 -24.58 10.66
C TRP A 175 10.36 -24.66 10.51
N THR A 176 10.80 -25.35 9.45
CA THR A 176 12.23 -25.61 9.21
C THR A 176 12.98 -24.36 8.73
N GLN A 177 14.31 -24.38 8.84
CA GLN A 177 15.16 -23.33 8.28
C GLN A 177 14.93 -23.10 6.79
N ALA A 178 14.83 -24.16 5.99
CA ALA A 178 14.56 -24.05 4.56
C ALA A 178 13.23 -23.35 4.25
N GLN A 179 12.20 -23.53 5.09
CA GLN A 179 10.93 -22.83 4.94
C GLN A 179 11.04 -21.35 5.33
N ALA A 180 11.80 -21.04 6.39
CA ALA A 180 12.10 -19.66 6.77
C ALA A 180 12.87 -18.92 5.67
N ASP A 181 13.90 -19.54 5.11
CA ASP A 181 14.70 -18.97 4.02
C ASP A 181 13.85 -18.75 2.77
N ALA A 182 13.00 -19.72 2.41
CA ALA A 182 12.07 -19.59 1.30
C ALA A 182 11.02 -18.48 1.53
N ALA A 183 10.57 -18.28 2.77
CA ALA A 183 9.66 -17.20 3.14
C ALA A 183 10.33 -15.83 3.06
N ARG A 184 11.58 -15.70 3.52
CA ARG A 184 12.37 -14.48 3.34
C ARG A 184 12.52 -14.15 1.86
N ALA A 185 12.95 -15.10 1.05
CA ALA A 185 13.14 -14.87 -0.38
C ALA A 185 11.86 -14.41 -1.09
N ARG A 186 10.68 -14.88 -0.65
CA ARG A 186 9.38 -14.37 -1.14
C ARG A 186 9.10 -12.95 -0.66
N HIS A 187 9.37 -12.66 0.59
CA HIS A 187 9.19 -11.34 1.18
C HIS A 187 10.05 -10.30 0.47
N ASP A 188 11.33 -10.60 0.25
CA ASP A 188 12.27 -9.69 -0.41
C ASP A 188 11.82 -9.38 -1.84
N ARG A 189 11.45 -10.42 -2.62
CA ARG A 189 10.88 -10.25 -3.97
C ARG A 189 9.62 -9.39 -3.98
N ARG A 190 8.78 -9.48 -2.94
CA ARG A 190 7.60 -8.62 -2.80
C ARG A 190 8.02 -7.18 -2.55
N LEU A 191 8.96 -6.94 -1.65
CA LEU A 191 9.43 -5.59 -1.33
C LEU A 191 10.06 -4.92 -2.55
N GLU A 192 10.92 -5.64 -3.28
CA GLU A 192 11.52 -5.18 -4.54
C GLU A 192 10.45 -4.81 -5.57
N ARG A 193 9.46 -5.68 -5.78
CA ARG A 193 8.34 -5.40 -6.70
C ARG A 193 7.58 -4.14 -6.29
N GLN A 194 7.25 -4.00 -5.01
CA GLN A 194 6.53 -2.82 -4.52
C GLN A 194 7.37 -1.54 -4.61
N GLN A 195 8.68 -1.61 -4.40
CA GLN A 195 9.58 -0.47 -4.58
C GLN A 195 9.56 -0.02 -6.03
N HIS A 196 9.74 -0.95 -6.97
CA HIS A 196 9.69 -0.65 -8.40
C HIS A 196 8.34 -0.05 -8.81
N GLU A 197 7.22 -0.63 -8.38
CA GLU A 197 5.87 -0.10 -8.66
C GLU A 197 5.66 1.33 -8.10
N ARG A 198 6.18 1.62 -6.91
CA ARG A 198 6.12 2.96 -6.29
C ARG A 198 6.94 3.96 -7.09
N GLU A 199 8.18 3.63 -7.43
CA GLU A 199 9.06 4.49 -8.24
C GLU A 199 8.43 4.76 -9.62
N ASP A 200 7.85 3.75 -10.27
CA ASP A 200 7.14 3.90 -11.54
C ASP A 200 5.93 4.82 -11.42
N ALA A 201 5.17 4.72 -10.32
CA ALA A 201 4.04 5.59 -10.04
C ALA A 201 4.47 7.04 -9.81
N GLU A 202 5.56 7.25 -9.06
CA GLU A 202 6.16 8.57 -8.81
C GLU A 202 6.68 9.21 -10.09
N ARG A 203 7.41 8.46 -10.93
CA ARG A 203 7.89 8.94 -12.24
C ARG A 203 6.72 9.36 -13.14
N ARG A 204 5.66 8.54 -13.22
CA ARG A 204 4.45 8.90 -13.99
C ARG A 204 3.74 10.12 -13.42
N ALA A 205 3.68 10.28 -12.09
CA ALA A 205 3.08 11.44 -11.45
C ALA A 205 3.89 12.72 -11.74
N ALA A 206 5.22 12.67 -11.64
CA ALA A 206 6.10 13.78 -11.95
C ALA A 206 5.97 14.23 -13.42
N LEU A 207 5.92 13.29 -14.36
CA LEU A 207 5.70 13.60 -15.78
C LEU A 207 4.35 14.29 -16.02
N ARG A 208 3.26 13.82 -15.39
CA ARG A 208 1.94 14.46 -15.48
C ARG A 208 1.96 15.87 -14.90
N GLN A 209 2.61 16.07 -13.75
CA GLN A 209 2.73 17.39 -13.12
C GLN A 209 3.55 18.35 -13.98
N ALA A 210 4.65 17.90 -14.57
CA ALA A 210 5.46 18.70 -15.49
C ALA A 210 4.66 19.10 -16.74
N ALA A 211 3.91 18.17 -17.32
CA ALA A 211 3.04 18.44 -18.47
C ALA A 211 1.95 19.47 -18.13
N HIS A 212 1.28 19.32 -16.99
CA HIS A 212 0.28 20.29 -16.52
C HIS A 212 0.89 21.68 -16.28
N ARG A 213 2.10 21.75 -15.68
CA ARG A 213 2.81 23.02 -15.45
C ARG A 213 3.22 23.69 -16.76
N ALA A 214 3.69 22.93 -17.74
CA ALA A 214 4.03 23.46 -19.06
C ALA A 214 2.81 24.03 -19.79
N GLN A 215 1.65 23.35 -19.70
CA GLN A 215 0.39 23.84 -20.25
C GLN A 215 -0.10 25.12 -19.56
N ALA A 216 -0.03 25.18 -18.22
CA ALA A 216 -0.38 26.38 -17.46
C ALA A 216 0.56 27.57 -17.77
N GLY A 217 1.86 27.30 -17.96
CA GLY A 217 2.84 28.30 -18.39
C GLY A 217 2.58 28.83 -19.80
N ALA A 218 2.19 27.95 -20.74
CA ALA A 218 1.85 28.35 -22.10
C ALA A 218 0.57 29.20 -22.16
N ALA A 219 -0.47 28.85 -21.39
CA ALA A 219 -1.72 29.62 -21.30
C ALA A 219 -1.51 31.04 -20.74
N ALA A 220 -0.56 31.22 -19.80
CA ALA A 220 -0.21 32.53 -19.26
C ALA A 220 0.62 33.41 -20.22
N SER A 221 1.19 32.81 -21.28
CA SER A 221 2.05 33.51 -22.25
C SER A 221 1.34 34.00 -23.52
N VAL A 222 0.01 33.82 -23.65
CA VAL A 222 -0.75 34.36 -24.78
C VAL A 222 -1.07 35.84 -24.51
N PRO A 223 -0.48 36.82 -25.22
CA PRO A 223 -0.88 38.22 -25.10
C PRO A 223 -2.23 38.42 -25.79
N GLY A 224 -3.10 39.23 -25.18
CA GLY A 224 -4.44 39.55 -25.70
C GLY A 224 -4.40 40.03 -27.15
N SER A 225 -5.14 39.34 -28.02
CA SER A 225 -5.46 39.83 -29.36
C SER A 225 -6.49 40.94 -29.26
N SER A 226 -6.08 42.14 -29.63
CA SER A 226 -6.91 43.34 -29.79
C SER A 226 -8.08 43.13 -30.75
N THR A 227 -9.14 43.88 -30.46
CA THR A 227 -10.35 44.12 -31.24
C THR A 227 -10.11 44.42 -32.73
N VAL A 228 -10.85 43.76 -33.62
CA VAL A 228 -11.25 44.33 -34.92
C VAL A 228 -12.77 44.20 -35.07
N GLY A 229 -13.40 45.32 -35.39
CA GLY A 229 -14.83 45.56 -35.28
C GLY A 229 -15.74 44.74 -36.18
N MET A 230 -17.00 44.68 -35.74
CA MET A 230 -18.15 44.15 -36.44
C MET A 230 -18.71 45.21 -37.39
N GLU A 231 -19.08 44.82 -38.62
CA GLU A 231 -20.39 45.15 -39.20
C GLU A 231 -20.79 44.13 -40.30
N PRO A 232 -22.10 43.96 -40.57
CA PRO A 232 -22.69 42.69 -41.02
C PRO A 232 -23.02 42.68 -42.52
N ARG A 233 -23.13 41.49 -43.13
CA ARG A 233 -23.89 41.35 -44.38
C ARG A 233 -24.41 39.93 -44.66
N ALA A 234 -25.73 39.92 -44.85
CA ALA A 234 -26.57 39.11 -45.74
C ALA A 234 -26.51 37.57 -45.70
N VAL A 235 -27.70 37.03 -45.44
CA VAL A 235 -28.16 35.68 -45.75
C VAL A 235 -27.96 35.33 -47.23
N ASP A 236 -27.56 34.09 -47.51
CA ASP A 236 -28.14 33.32 -48.61
C ASP A 236 -27.95 31.80 -48.38
N ALA A 237 -28.99 31.07 -48.73
CA ALA A 237 -29.15 29.64 -48.53
C ALA A 237 -28.69 28.85 -49.78
N ALA A 238 -28.06 27.69 -49.56
CA ALA A 238 -28.11 26.49 -50.41
C ALA A 238 -27.25 25.39 -49.75
N ASP A 239 -27.86 24.33 -49.22
CA ASP A 239 -27.97 23.01 -49.87
C ASP A 239 -26.62 22.25 -49.97
N ARG A 240 -26.45 21.19 -49.16
CA ARG A 240 -26.36 19.78 -49.62
C ARG A 240 -25.72 18.82 -48.62
N THR A 241 -26.55 17.84 -48.24
CA THR A 241 -26.30 16.38 -48.14
C THR A 241 -25.27 15.78 -47.16
N ALA A 242 -25.82 14.95 -46.25
CA ALA A 242 -25.42 13.57 -45.87
C ALA A 242 -24.03 13.40 -45.17
N THR A 243 -23.82 12.56 -44.15
CA THR A 243 -24.44 11.31 -43.68
C THR A 243 -24.29 11.15 -42.16
N HIS A 244 -25.09 10.25 -41.63
CA HIS A 244 -25.23 9.81 -40.24
C HIS A 244 -24.05 8.93 -39.77
N GLU A 245 -23.47 9.22 -38.59
CA GLU A 245 -22.96 8.20 -37.66
C GLU A 245 -22.80 8.76 -36.23
N VAL A 246 -23.26 7.99 -35.24
CA VAL A 246 -23.41 8.35 -33.82
C VAL A 246 -22.22 7.86 -32.99
N PRO A 247 -21.66 8.66 -32.07
CA PRO A 247 -20.94 8.13 -30.91
C PRO A 247 -21.46 8.67 -29.55
N PRO A 248 -21.16 7.97 -28.43
CA PRO A 248 -21.90 8.10 -27.18
C PRO A 248 -21.45 9.24 -26.27
N ALA A 249 -22.37 9.56 -25.35
CA ALA A 249 -22.39 10.62 -24.35
C ALA A 249 -21.05 10.95 -23.66
N LYS A 250 -20.71 12.25 -23.67
CA LYS A 250 -19.74 12.86 -22.76
C LYS A 250 -20.48 13.74 -21.77
N VAL A 251 -20.27 13.46 -20.49
CA VAL A 251 -20.73 14.28 -19.36
C VAL A 251 -19.77 15.47 -19.23
N SER A 252 -20.36 16.66 -19.19
CA SER A 252 -19.70 17.96 -19.22
C SER A 252 -19.04 18.30 -17.87
N ASP A 253 -17.78 18.67 -17.93
CA ASP A 253 -17.02 19.34 -16.87
C ASP A 253 -17.23 20.85 -17.06
N VAL A 254 -17.81 21.53 -16.05
CA VAL A 254 -18.13 22.96 -16.12
C VAL A 254 -16.96 23.76 -15.56
N GLY A 255 -16.24 24.42 -16.46
CA GLY A 255 -15.24 25.43 -16.13
C GLY A 255 -15.87 26.69 -15.55
N ALA A 256 -15.21 27.24 -14.53
CA ALA A 256 -15.54 28.51 -13.91
C ALA A 256 -15.04 29.68 -14.78
N GLN A 257 -15.94 30.59 -15.12
CA GLN A 257 -15.63 31.92 -15.63
C GLN A 257 -16.19 32.95 -14.64
N GLY A 258 -15.37 33.96 -14.35
CA GLY A 258 -15.70 35.07 -13.47
C GLY A 258 -16.42 36.18 -14.23
N ASP A 259 -17.24 36.93 -13.50
CA ASP A 259 -17.78 38.22 -13.90
C ASP A 259 -17.27 39.32 -12.96
N GLU A 260 -16.92 40.43 -13.59
CA GLU A 260 -16.38 41.68 -13.07
C GLU A 260 -17.52 42.62 -12.62
N VAL A 261 -17.33 43.41 -11.54
CA VAL A 261 -18.25 44.51 -11.17
C VAL A 261 -17.43 45.74 -10.74
N PRO A 262 -17.79 46.97 -11.15
CA PRO A 262 -16.87 48.09 -11.29
C PRO A 262 -16.71 48.97 -10.04
N GLY A 263 -15.62 49.74 -10.04
CA GLY A 263 -15.09 50.44 -8.87
C GLY A 263 -15.74 51.76 -8.45
N LYS A 264 -15.34 52.18 -7.25
CA LYS A 264 -15.26 53.58 -6.81
C LYS A 264 -13.96 53.76 -6.01
N ALA A 265 -13.16 54.73 -6.43
CA ALA A 265 -11.97 55.19 -5.71
C ALA A 265 -12.37 56.13 -4.56
N PHE A 266 -11.63 56.10 -3.44
CA PHE A 266 -11.01 57.30 -2.87
C PHE A 266 -10.02 56.97 -1.74
N ALA A 267 -8.89 57.68 -1.78
CA ALA A 267 -7.95 58.04 -0.70
C ALA A 267 -7.05 56.95 -0.09
N GLN A 268 -5.76 57.04 -0.44
CA GLN A 268 -4.63 56.40 0.22
C GLN A 268 -4.33 57.07 1.57
N ALA A 269 -4.24 56.26 2.63
CA ALA A 269 -3.51 56.56 3.86
C ALA A 269 -2.60 55.36 4.19
N MET A 270 -1.36 55.65 4.59
CA MET A 270 -0.29 54.67 4.89
C MET A 270 -0.68 53.68 6.01
N PRO A 271 -0.09 52.47 6.05
CA PRO A 271 -0.66 51.32 6.73
C PRO A 271 -0.35 51.27 8.23
N GLU A 272 -1.39 51.00 9.03
CA GLU A 272 -1.28 50.50 10.40
C GLU A 272 -0.79 49.04 10.41
N PRO A 273 -0.12 48.56 11.48
CA PRO A 273 0.56 47.28 11.49
C PRO A 273 -0.40 46.10 11.26
N VAL A 274 -0.09 45.30 10.24
CA VAL A 274 -0.80 44.07 9.87
C VAL A 274 -0.82 43.12 11.08
N PRO A 275 -2.00 42.65 11.54
CA PRO A 275 -2.07 41.67 12.63
C PRO A 275 -1.35 40.39 12.20
N PRO A 276 -0.67 39.68 13.14
CA PRO A 276 0.23 38.59 12.79
C PRO A 276 -0.52 37.54 11.97
N ALA A 277 0.08 37.20 10.83
CA ALA A 277 -0.44 36.17 9.95
C ALA A 277 -0.51 34.86 10.73
N LEU A 278 -1.72 34.36 10.96
CA LEU A 278 -2.01 33.10 11.65
C LEU A 278 -0.98 32.03 11.27
N SER A 279 -0.48 31.30 12.26
CA SER A 279 0.43 30.18 12.05
C SER A 279 -0.22 29.13 11.14
N PRO A 280 0.57 28.28 10.45
CA PRO A 280 0.03 27.25 9.56
C PRO A 280 -1.05 26.36 10.21
N ASP A 281 -0.95 26.10 11.52
CA ASP A 281 -1.92 25.29 12.26
C ASP A 281 -3.19 26.07 12.60
N GLU A 282 -3.07 27.36 12.90
CA GLU A 282 -4.23 28.24 13.10
C GLU A 282 -5.01 28.46 11.79
N ARG A 283 -4.32 28.54 10.65
CA ARG A 283 -4.96 28.57 9.33
C ARG A 283 -5.71 27.28 9.04
N LYS A 284 -5.10 26.11 9.32
CA LYS A 284 -5.78 24.81 9.16
C LYS A 284 -7.02 24.72 10.05
N ARG A 285 -6.91 25.10 11.32
CA ARG A 285 -8.05 25.12 12.26
C ARG A 285 -9.15 26.06 11.78
N ALA A 286 -8.81 27.27 11.33
CA ALA A 286 -9.77 28.23 10.79
C ALA A 286 -10.49 27.72 9.53
N ILE A 287 -9.77 27.05 8.63
CA ILE A 287 -10.36 26.44 7.42
C ILE A 287 -11.35 25.33 7.78
N ILE A 288 -10.98 24.47 8.75
CA ILE A 288 -11.84 23.38 9.24
C ILE A 288 -13.09 23.97 9.91
N GLN A 289 -12.92 24.97 10.77
CA GLN A 289 -14.01 25.66 11.46
C GLN A 289 -15.00 26.27 10.44
N ALA A 290 -14.49 27.01 9.47
CA ALA A 290 -15.31 27.62 8.42
C ALA A 290 -16.00 26.60 7.50
N ALA A 291 -15.40 25.41 7.31
CA ALA A 291 -16.06 24.31 6.60
C ALA A 291 -17.22 23.72 7.41
N LEU A 292 -17.03 23.52 8.72
CA LEU A 292 -18.05 23.01 9.63
C LEU A 292 -19.22 23.99 9.76
N GLU A 293 -18.95 25.30 9.86
CA GLU A 293 -19.98 26.33 9.94
C GLU A 293 -20.80 26.40 8.64
N ARG A 294 -20.16 26.34 7.48
CA ARG A 294 -20.86 26.25 6.18
C ARG A 294 -21.71 24.98 6.08
N ALA A 295 -21.21 23.85 6.57
CA ALA A 295 -21.97 22.60 6.59
C ALA A 295 -23.20 22.70 7.51
N ARG A 296 -23.05 23.34 8.69
CA ARG A 296 -24.16 23.59 9.63
C ARG A 296 -25.21 24.54 9.05
N ALA A 297 -24.77 25.63 8.42
CA ALA A 297 -25.65 26.58 7.77
C ALA A 297 -26.45 25.92 6.63
N LYS A 298 -25.77 25.14 5.78
CA LYS A 298 -26.41 24.37 4.70
C LYS A 298 -27.38 23.31 5.22
N LYS A 299 -27.03 22.61 6.31
CA LYS A 299 -27.94 21.65 6.96
C LYS A 299 -29.19 22.35 7.51
N ALA A 300 -29.03 23.53 8.12
CA ALA A 300 -30.15 24.32 8.64
C ALA A 300 -31.04 24.90 7.53
N GLU A 301 -30.45 25.28 6.40
CA GLU A 301 -31.17 25.72 5.20
C GLU A 301 -32.00 24.57 4.61
N LEU A 302 -31.36 23.42 4.35
CA LEU A 302 -32.04 22.22 3.86
C LEU A 302 -33.15 21.72 4.81
N ALA A 303 -32.96 21.88 6.13
CA ALA A 303 -33.99 21.55 7.12
C ALA A 303 -35.20 22.50 7.05
N LYS A 304 -35.00 23.79 6.77
CA LYS A 304 -36.11 24.75 6.54
C LYS A 304 -36.87 24.45 5.26
N GLU A 305 -36.19 23.93 4.24
CA GLU A 305 -36.78 23.47 2.98
C GLU A 305 -37.51 22.11 3.12
N GLY A 306 -37.52 21.51 4.31
CA GLY A 306 -38.14 20.20 4.55
C GLY A 306 -37.39 19.04 3.88
N VAL A 307 -36.18 19.28 3.38
CA VAL A 307 -35.33 18.28 2.74
C VAL A 307 -34.56 17.53 3.82
N ALA A 308 -35.21 16.52 4.42
CA ALA A 308 -34.53 15.55 5.26
C ALA A 308 -33.56 14.70 4.41
N PRO A 309 -32.45 14.19 4.98
CA PRO A 309 -31.63 13.19 4.29
C PRO A 309 -32.52 12.03 3.85
N LYS A 310 -32.47 11.68 2.57
CA LYS A 310 -33.38 10.73 1.88
C LYS A 310 -33.30 9.27 2.39
N ASN A 311 -32.71 9.03 3.56
CA ASN A 311 -32.34 7.71 4.06
C ASN A 311 -32.61 7.50 5.55
N THR A 312 -33.49 8.30 6.17
CA THR A 312 -33.81 8.14 7.61
C THR A 312 -35.28 7.94 7.91
N VAL A 313 -36.16 7.95 6.91
CA VAL A 313 -37.62 7.94 7.15
C VAL A 313 -38.36 6.81 6.43
N GLU A 314 -37.75 6.21 5.40
CA GLU A 314 -38.32 5.06 4.68
C GLU A 314 -37.25 3.99 4.43
N VAL A 315 -36.77 3.36 5.50
CA VAL A 315 -35.97 2.13 5.39
C VAL A 315 -36.87 0.91 5.47
N SER A 316 -36.60 -0.10 4.62
CA SER A 316 -37.35 -1.36 4.67
C SER A 316 -37.22 -2.02 6.05
N ALA A 317 -38.21 -2.83 6.44
CA ALA A 317 -38.21 -3.49 7.76
C ALA A 317 -36.94 -4.33 8.04
N ALA A 318 -36.35 -4.93 6.99
CA ALA A 318 -35.10 -5.67 7.10
C ALA A 318 -33.89 -4.76 7.43
N VAL A 319 -33.86 -3.57 6.83
CA VAL A 319 -32.81 -2.57 7.09
C VAL A 319 -33.02 -1.92 8.47
N GLN A 320 -34.27 -1.71 8.88
CA GLN A 320 -34.58 -1.20 10.22
C GLN A 320 -34.10 -2.17 11.30
N ALA A 321 -34.34 -3.48 11.13
CA ALA A 321 -33.87 -4.49 12.08
C ALA A 321 -32.33 -4.52 12.23
N GLN A 322 -31.59 -4.28 11.13
CA GLN A 322 -30.13 -4.18 11.16
C GLN A 322 -29.64 -2.94 11.92
N ILE A 323 -30.34 -1.82 11.79
CA ILE A 323 -30.06 -0.58 12.53
C ILE A 323 -30.28 -0.83 14.04
N ASP A 324 -31.42 -1.43 14.39
CA ASP A 324 -31.78 -1.71 15.78
C ASP A 324 -30.79 -2.68 16.45
N GLU A 325 -30.31 -3.70 15.74
CA GLU A 325 -29.30 -4.64 16.23
C GLU A 325 -27.92 -3.97 16.43
N ALA A 326 -27.54 -3.09 15.50
CA ALA A 326 -26.31 -2.30 15.62
C ALA A 326 -26.36 -1.33 16.81
N ASP A 327 -27.49 -0.68 17.05
CA ASP A 327 -27.68 0.23 18.16
C ASP A 327 -27.77 -0.50 19.51
N ALA A 328 -28.40 -1.68 19.55
CA ALA A 328 -28.35 -2.55 20.71
C ALA A 328 -26.92 -3.00 21.05
N ARG A 329 -26.09 -3.27 20.03
CA ARG A 329 -24.66 -3.58 20.22
C ARG A 329 -23.88 -2.38 20.75
N ARG A 330 -24.14 -1.16 20.25
CA ARG A 330 -23.51 0.08 20.75
C ARG A 330 -23.89 0.39 22.19
N LYS A 331 -25.16 0.20 22.55
CA LYS A 331 -25.66 0.37 23.92
C LYS A 331 -25.00 -0.60 24.89
N ARG A 332 -24.78 -1.85 24.48
CA ARG A 332 -24.00 -2.84 25.26
C ARG A 332 -22.54 -2.43 25.45
N LEU A 333 -21.98 -1.64 24.54
CA LEU A 333 -20.61 -1.13 24.60
C LEU A 333 -20.50 0.25 25.27
N GLY A 334 -21.61 0.84 25.74
CA GLY A 334 -21.63 2.13 26.43
C GLY A 334 -21.32 3.35 25.56
N ILE A 335 -21.52 3.24 24.24
CA ILE A 335 -21.28 4.33 23.28
C ILE A 335 -22.62 4.99 22.97
N ASP A 336 -23.08 5.92 23.81
CA ASP A 336 -24.27 6.72 23.54
C ASP A 336 -23.92 7.86 22.58
N VAL A 337 -24.59 7.92 21.43
CA VAL A 337 -24.62 9.10 20.56
C VAL A 337 -26.01 9.67 20.68
N ASP A 338 -26.16 10.70 21.51
CA ASP A 338 -27.39 11.47 21.58
C ASP A 338 -27.59 12.17 20.22
N PRO A 339 -28.67 11.89 19.46
CA PRO A 339 -28.87 12.49 18.14
C PRO A 339 -29.20 13.99 18.20
N SER A 340 -29.20 14.60 19.39
CA SER A 340 -29.64 15.97 19.67
C SER A 340 -28.54 16.95 20.09
N SER A 341 -27.27 16.54 20.18
CA SER A 341 -26.15 17.42 20.58
C SER A 341 -25.20 17.78 19.43
#